data_AF-E5AKN3-F1
#
_entry.id   AF-E5AKN3-F1
#
_cell.length_a   1.000
_cell.length_b   1.000
_cell.length_c   1.000
_cell.angle_alpha   90.00
_cell.angle_beta   90.00
_cell.angle_gamma   90.00
#
_symmetry.space_group_name_H-M   'P 1'
#
loop_
_entity.id
_entity.type
_entity.pdbx_description
1 polymer ?
#
loop_
_entity_poly.entity_id
_entity_poly.type
_entity_poly.pdbx_seq_one_letter_code
_entity_poly.pdbx_strand_id
1 'polypeptide(L)'
;MRPKRLVNILWVQMNTIGARLREERLRLGLSQEEFAAIGGVLRRAQSHYESDERSPDAKYLSAVAELGVDLLYVLRGTRQASDEAGEAATSSEFDTEEQELIENYRALNEAGKAALHAFLSTCFNSSAMLVSAVPRRAKRLAEHRRAAFDQRTAENIERAIAHIKRLRAERAARAKKSNK
;
A
#
# COMPACT_ATOMS: atom_id res chain seq x y z
N MET A 1 33.62 27.90 -16.62
CA MET A 1 32.63 26.87 -17.02
C MET A 1 32.47 25.87 -15.88
N ARG A 2 31.28 25.75 -15.29
CA ARG A 2 30.96 24.72 -14.28
C ARG A 2 29.87 23.81 -14.85
N PRO A 3 29.99 22.46 -14.79
CA PRO A 3 28.98 21.58 -15.33
C PRO A 3 27.76 21.52 -14.40
N LYS A 4 26.66 22.18 -14.79
CA LYS A 4 25.36 22.18 -14.09
C LYS A 4 24.40 21.07 -14.54
N ARG A 5 24.89 19.84 -14.81
CA ARG A 5 24.01 18.79 -15.40
C ARG A 5 24.04 17.39 -14.77
N LEU A 6 24.77 17.17 -13.68
CA LEU A 6 24.79 15.84 -13.04
C LEU A 6 23.83 15.68 -11.84
N VAL A 7 23.43 16.78 -11.21
CA VAL A 7 22.57 16.72 -10.00
C VAL A 7 21.09 16.45 -10.34
N ASN A 8 20.66 16.80 -11.56
CA ASN A 8 19.23 16.69 -11.95
C ASN A 8 18.80 15.29 -12.42
N ILE A 9 19.76 14.41 -12.74
CA ILE A 9 19.46 13.03 -13.23
C ILE A 9 19.32 12.07 -12.05
N LEU A 10 20.17 12.20 -11.02
CA LEU A 10 20.09 11.36 -9.82
C LEU A 10 18.84 11.63 -8.96
N TRP A 11 18.35 12.88 -8.92
CA TRP A 11 17.16 13.24 -8.13
C TRP A 11 15.84 12.75 -8.75
N VAL A 12 15.78 12.63 -10.09
CA VAL A 12 14.60 12.14 -10.81
C VAL A 12 14.46 10.63 -10.71
N GLN A 13 15.59 9.89 -10.61
CA GLN A 13 15.59 8.43 -10.52
C GLN A 13 15.06 7.87 -9.18
N MET A 14 14.89 8.71 -8.15
CA MET A 14 14.35 8.31 -6.84
C MET A 14 12.82 8.58 -6.71
N ASN A 15 12.14 8.99 -7.79
CA ASN A 15 10.73 9.38 -7.71
C ASN A 15 9.83 8.87 -8.86
N THR A 16 10.28 7.90 -9.65
CA THR A 16 9.46 7.28 -10.70
C THR A 16 8.70 6.06 -10.16
N ILE A 17 7.63 5.68 -10.87
CA ILE A 17 6.82 4.49 -10.51
C ILE A 17 7.69 3.23 -10.59
N GLY A 18 8.51 3.11 -11.64
CA GLY A 18 9.42 1.99 -11.83
C GLY A 18 10.45 1.85 -10.72
N ALA A 19 11.04 2.97 -10.29
CA ALA A 19 11.98 2.99 -9.16
C ALA A 19 11.31 2.52 -7.86
N ARG A 20 10.11 3.02 -7.55
CA ARG A 20 9.38 2.62 -6.33
C ARG A 20 8.90 1.17 -6.38
N LEU A 21 8.51 0.68 -7.55
CA LEU A 21 8.19 -0.72 -7.76
C LEU A 21 9.41 -1.63 -7.53
N ARG A 22 10.59 -1.19 -8.00
CA ARG A 22 11.86 -1.87 -7.74
C ARG A 22 12.20 -1.89 -6.24
N GLU A 23 11.99 -0.77 -5.55
CA GLU A 23 12.21 -0.69 -4.11
C GLU A 23 11.31 -1.66 -3.34
N GLU A 24 10.02 -1.71 -3.66
CA GLU A 24 9.10 -2.65 -3.01
C GLU A 24 9.48 -4.11 -3.28
N ARG A 25 9.92 -4.44 -4.50
CA ARG A 25 10.43 -5.78 -4.80
C ARG A 25 11.66 -6.12 -3.94
N LEU A 26 12.60 -5.18 -3.82
CA LEU A 26 13.81 -5.38 -3.03
C LEU A 26 13.51 -5.47 -1.53
N ARG A 27 12.54 -4.69 -1.03
CA ARG A 27 12.05 -4.76 0.36
C ARG A 27 11.52 -6.15 0.70
N LEU A 28 10.87 -6.81 -0.25
CA LEU A 28 10.37 -8.19 -0.12
C LEU A 28 11.45 -9.26 -0.36
N GLY A 29 12.69 -8.87 -0.68
CA GLY A 29 13.81 -9.79 -0.91
C GLY A 29 13.67 -10.66 -2.16
N LEU A 30 12.98 -10.17 -3.19
CA LEU A 30 12.66 -10.94 -4.40
C LEU A 30 13.53 -10.54 -5.58
N SER A 31 13.90 -11.53 -6.42
CA SER A 31 14.51 -11.27 -7.72
C SER A 31 13.47 -10.77 -8.73
N GLN A 32 13.93 -10.13 -9.81
CA GLN A 32 13.03 -9.67 -10.90
C GLN A 32 12.24 -10.83 -11.53
N GLU A 33 12.82 -12.03 -11.58
CA GLU A 33 12.16 -13.21 -12.14
C GLU A 33 11.04 -13.72 -11.23
N GLU A 34 11.30 -13.81 -9.92
CA GLU A 34 10.29 -14.22 -8.93
C GLU A 34 9.13 -13.23 -8.86
N PHE A 35 9.43 -11.93 -8.89
CA PHE A 35 8.42 -10.88 -8.83
C PHE A 35 7.58 -10.80 -10.11
N ALA A 36 8.21 -10.99 -11.28
CA ALA A 36 7.52 -11.10 -12.56
C ALA A 36 6.53 -12.27 -12.60
N ALA A 37 6.94 -13.43 -12.08
CA ALA A 37 6.10 -14.63 -12.04
C ALA A 37 4.80 -14.41 -11.24
N ILE A 38 4.86 -13.64 -10.15
CA ILE A 38 3.69 -13.28 -9.32
C ILE A 38 2.71 -12.42 -10.11
N GLY A 39 3.24 -11.42 -10.83
CA GLY A 39 2.44 -10.60 -11.73
C GLY A 39 1.98 -11.31 -13.01
N GLY A 40 2.32 -12.60 -13.20
CA GLY A 40 1.96 -13.36 -14.41
C GLY A 40 2.68 -12.89 -15.68
N VAL A 41 3.84 -12.25 -15.55
CA VAL A 41 4.62 -11.68 -16.66
C VAL A 41 6.04 -12.27 -16.73
N LEU A 42 6.72 -12.02 -17.84
CA LEU A 42 8.12 -12.43 -18.02
C LEU A 42 9.09 -11.47 -17.33
N ARG A 43 10.28 -11.95 -16.95
CA ARG A 43 11.36 -11.14 -16.36
C ARG A 43 11.68 -9.87 -17.15
N ARG A 44 11.60 -9.92 -18.49
CA ARG A 44 11.81 -8.75 -19.36
C ARG A 44 10.77 -7.65 -19.13
N ALA A 45 9.50 -8.02 -18.95
CA ALA A 45 8.44 -7.06 -18.64
C ALA A 45 8.72 -6.36 -17.32
N GLN A 46 9.16 -7.12 -16.29
CA GLN A 46 9.55 -6.53 -15.01
C GLN A 46 10.73 -5.56 -15.14
N SER A 47 11.71 -5.88 -15.97
CA SER A 47 12.82 -4.96 -16.25
C SER A 47 12.31 -3.65 -16.88
N HIS A 48 11.40 -3.73 -17.86
CA HIS A 48 10.82 -2.54 -18.49
C HIS A 48 9.95 -1.72 -17.54
N TYR A 49 9.29 -2.38 -16.57
CA TYR A 49 8.53 -1.68 -15.54
C TYR A 49 9.46 -0.93 -14.59
N GLU A 50 10.55 -1.56 -14.14
CA GLU A 50 11.51 -0.92 -13.22
C GLU A 50 12.37 0.17 -13.86
N SER A 51 12.48 0.20 -15.19
CA SER A 51 13.15 1.27 -15.95
C SER A 51 12.19 2.33 -16.49
N ASP A 52 10.89 2.25 -16.15
CA ASP A 52 9.82 3.13 -16.65
C ASP A 52 9.66 3.12 -18.19
N GLU A 53 10.24 2.15 -18.89
CA GLU A 53 10.02 1.94 -20.34
C GLU A 53 8.59 1.51 -20.65
N ARG A 54 7.92 0.87 -19.69
CA ARG A 54 6.51 0.50 -19.78
C ARG A 54 5.86 0.61 -18.41
N SER A 55 4.57 0.91 -18.37
CA SER A 55 3.81 0.88 -17.11
C SER A 55 3.22 -0.52 -16.85
N PRO A 56 3.25 -1.01 -15.60
CA PRO A 56 2.51 -2.21 -15.22
C PRO A 56 1.01 -1.96 -15.35
N ASP A 57 0.25 -3.00 -15.70
CA ASP A 57 -1.20 -2.91 -15.76
C ASP A 57 -1.84 -3.15 -14.38
N ALA A 58 -3.15 -2.89 -14.27
CA ALA A 58 -3.86 -3.05 -13.01
C ALA A 58 -3.87 -4.52 -12.53
N LYS A 59 -3.85 -5.52 -13.43
CA LYS A 59 -3.85 -6.93 -13.04
C LYS A 59 -2.52 -7.31 -12.39
N TYR A 60 -1.42 -6.86 -12.97
CA TYR A 60 -0.08 -6.98 -12.41
C TYR A 60 -0.03 -6.35 -11.02
N LEU A 61 -0.50 -5.09 -10.89
CA LEU A 61 -0.49 -4.36 -9.61
C LEU A 61 -1.34 -5.05 -8.54
N SER A 62 -2.53 -5.56 -8.89
CA SER A 62 -3.35 -6.33 -7.96
C SER A 62 -2.64 -7.59 -7.48
N ALA A 63 -1.99 -8.35 -8.38
CA ALA A 63 -1.31 -9.59 -8.01
C ALA A 63 -0.13 -9.35 -7.07
N VAL A 64 0.65 -8.28 -7.27
CA VAL A 64 1.79 -7.98 -6.39
C VAL A 64 1.36 -7.33 -5.06
N ALA A 65 0.19 -6.68 -5.01
CA ALA A 65 -0.35 -6.12 -3.77
C ALA A 65 -0.65 -7.21 -2.73
N GLU A 66 -1.12 -8.38 -3.16
CA GLU A 66 -1.37 -9.52 -2.27
C GLU A 66 -0.08 -10.08 -1.62
N LEU A 67 1.08 -9.74 -2.18
CA LEU A 67 2.40 -10.04 -1.59
C LEU A 67 2.85 -8.99 -0.56
N GLY A 68 2.01 -8.00 -0.27
CA GLY A 68 2.31 -6.90 0.63
C GLY A 68 3.12 -5.77 -0.02
N VAL A 69 3.07 -5.61 -1.34
CA VAL A 69 3.58 -4.40 -2.01
C VAL A 69 2.70 -3.21 -1.67
N ASP A 70 3.30 -2.12 -1.19
CA ASP A 70 2.59 -0.86 -0.94
C ASP A 70 2.29 -0.15 -2.28
N LEU A 71 1.11 -0.40 -2.84
CA LEU A 71 0.67 0.23 -4.08
C LEU A 71 0.54 1.76 -3.96
N LEU A 72 0.22 2.29 -2.79
CA LEU A 72 0.10 3.73 -2.60
C LEU A 72 1.47 4.39 -2.65
N TYR A 73 2.48 3.74 -2.06
CA TYR A 73 3.86 4.15 -2.24
C TYR A 73 4.28 4.06 -3.72
N VAL A 74 4.04 2.94 -4.39
CA VAL A 74 4.42 2.77 -5.81
C VAL A 74 3.80 3.87 -6.67
N LEU A 75 2.51 4.17 -6.49
CA LEU A 75 1.78 5.13 -7.31
C LEU A 75 2.02 6.60 -6.93
N ARG A 76 2.10 6.93 -5.63
CA ARG A 76 2.14 8.32 -5.14
C ARG A 76 3.48 8.76 -4.56
N GLY A 77 4.38 7.82 -4.28
CA GLY A 77 5.67 8.11 -3.64
C GLY A 77 5.60 8.35 -2.13
N THR A 78 4.41 8.32 -1.54
CA THR A 78 4.20 8.40 -0.10
C THR A 78 3.98 7.01 0.46
N ARG A 79 4.89 6.54 1.31
CA ARG A 79 4.66 5.31 2.09
C ARG A 79 3.51 5.59 3.02
N GLN A 80 2.51 4.71 3.05
CA GLN A 80 1.68 4.71 4.24
C GLN A 80 2.61 4.35 5.37
N ALA A 81 2.72 5.23 6.38
CA ALA A 81 3.28 4.82 7.65
C ALA A 81 2.49 3.57 8.04
N SER A 82 3.15 2.42 7.97
CA SER A 82 2.60 1.17 8.45
C SER A 82 2.66 1.25 9.96
N ASP A 83 1.80 2.10 10.51
CA ASP A 83 1.47 2.14 11.90
C ASP A 83 -0.05 1.98 11.97
N GLU A 84 -0.45 1.13 12.88
CA GLU A 84 -1.79 0.97 13.37
C GLU A 84 -2.31 2.31 13.94
N ALA A 85 -2.61 3.30 13.10
CA ALA A 85 -3.31 4.52 13.48
C ALA A 85 -3.64 5.37 12.24
N GLY A 86 -4.91 5.70 12.09
CA GLY A 86 -5.30 7.07 11.73
C GLY A 86 -5.24 7.45 10.26
N GLU A 87 -6.43 7.50 9.67
CA GLU A 87 -6.80 8.37 8.57
C GLU A 87 -6.06 9.72 8.60
N ALA A 88 -5.38 10.10 7.52
CA ALA A 88 -4.93 11.48 7.34
C ALA A 88 -4.77 11.81 5.85
N ALA A 89 -5.84 12.32 5.24
CA ALA A 89 -5.75 13.05 3.99
C ALA A 89 -6.89 14.07 3.80
N THR A 90 -7.48 14.63 4.87
CA THR A 90 -8.46 15.74 4.75
C THR A 90 -8.54 16.54 6.06
N SER A 91 -7.55 17.36 6.43
CA SER A 91 -7.72 18.16 7.68
C SER A 91 -6.66 19.25 7.96
N SER A 92 -6.14 20.04 7.01
CA SER A 92 -5.18 21.09 7.45
C SER A 92 -5.78 22.22 8.30
N GLU A 93 -7.10 22.40 8.32
CA GLU A 93 -7.80 23.36 9.21
C GLU A 93 -8.50 22.63 10.39
N PHE A 94 -8.99 21.42 10.16
CA PHE A 94 -9.57 20.59 11.23
C PHE A 94 -8.51 20.06 12.20
N ASP A 95 -7.26 19.84 11.76
CA ASP A 95 -6.17 19.35 12.62
C ASP A 95 -5.88 20.33 13.77
N THR A 96 -5.98 21.65 13.57
CA THR A 96 -5.69 22.62 14.64
C THR A 96 -6.78 22.66 15.71
N GLU A 97 -8.04 22.65 15.31
CA GLU A 97 -9.18 22.66 16.25
C GLU A 97 -9.31 21.32 16.98
N GLU A 98 -9.10 20.20 16.28
CA GLU A 98 -9.11 18.86 16.87
C GLU A 98 -7.95 18.65 17.85
N GLN A 99 -6.76 19.15 17.51
CA GLN A 99 -5.60 19.09 18.39
C GLN A 99 -5.82 19.88 19.69
N GLU A 100 -6.39 21.09 19.61
CA GLU A 100 -6.73 21.90 20.79
C GLU A 100 -7.77 21.19 21.69
N LEU A 101 -8.76 20.54 21.08
CA LEU A 101 -9.78 19.78 21.82
C LEU A 101 -9.15 18.61 22.59
N ILE A 102 -8.19 17.89 21.99
CA ILE A 102 -7.49 16.78 22.62
C ILE A 102 -6.63 17.26 23.80
N GLU A 103 -5.94 18.40 23.65
CA GLU A 103 -5.14 18.98 24.73
C GLU A 103 -6.00 19.41 25.92
N ASN A 104 -7.12 20.07 25.65
CA ASN A 104 -8.09 20.45 26.67
C ASN A 104 -8.70 19.22 27.37
N TYR A 105 -9.04 18.17 26.63
CA TYR A 105 -9.53 16.93 27.20
C TYR A 105 -8.51 16.26 28.14
N ARG A 106 -7.23 16.23 27.75
CA ARG A 106 -6.15 15.66 28.57
C ARG A 106 -5.90 16.45 29.86
N ALA A 107 -6.18 17.75 29.86
CA ALA A 107 -6.05 18.61 31.04
C ALA A 107 -7.21 18.46 32.06
N LEU A 108 -8.34 17.84 31.67
CA LEU A 108 -9.47 17.64 32.57
C LEU A 108 -9.19 16.56 33.64
N ASN A 109 -9.79 16.73 34.81
CA ASN A 109 -9.89 15.68 35.81
C ASN A 109 -10.97 14.64 35.43
N GLU A 110 -11.07 13.55 36.17
CA GLU A 110 -12.01 12.45 35.87
C GLU A 110 -13.48 12.90 35.84
N ALA A 111 -13.88 13.84 36.69
CA ALA A 111 -15.22 14.42 36.66
C ALA A 111 -15.49 15.22 35.37
N GLY A 112 -14.50 16.00 34.93
CA GLY A 112 -14.58 16.76 33.67
C GLY A 112 -14.64 15.87 32.45
N LYS A 113 -13.81 14.81 32.40
CA LYS A 113 -13.86 13.81 31.31
C LYS A 113 -15.21 13.10 31.26
N ALA A 114 -15.76 12.71 32.41
CA ALA A 114 -17.06 12.07 32.50
C ALA A 114 -18.20 12.98 32.03
N ALA A 115 -18.16 14.28 32.36
CA ALA A 115 -19.14 15.26 31.90
C ALA A 115 -19.10 15.44 30.37
N LEU A 116 -17.90 15.55 29.80
CA LEU A 116 -17.74 15.64 28.34
C LEU A 116 -18.24 14.36 27.64
N HIS A 117 -17.92 13.19 28.18
CA HIS A 117 -18.39 11.92 27.64
C HIS A 117 -19.93 11.81 27.69
N ALA A 118 -20.58 12.24 28.77
CA ALA A 118 -22.03 12.24 28.90
C ALA A 118 -22.70 13.19 27.88
N PHE A 119 -22.11 14.38 27.68
CA PHE A 119 -22.55 15.32 26.66
C PHE A 119 -22.44 14.72 25.25
N LEU A 120 -21.27 14.19 24.88
CA LEU A 120 -21.05 13.55 23.58
C LEU A 120 -21.99 12.37 23.36
N SER A 121 -22.18 11.51 24.36
CA SER A 121 -23.13 10.38 24.31
C SER A 121 -24.55 10.85 24.04
N THR A 122 -24.96 11.97 24.64
CA THR A 122 -26.28 12.57 24.40
C THR A 122 -26.41 13.10 22.96
N CYS A 123 -25.36 13.73 22.43
CA CYS A 123 -25.32 14.19 21.04
C CYS A 123 -25.34 13.03 20.03
N PHE A 124 -24.69 11.91 20.32
CA PHE A 124 -24.76 10.72 19.46
C PHE A 124 -26.14 10.07 19.49
N ASN A 125 -26.78 10.03 20.67
CA ASN A 125 -28.12 9.48 20.83
C ASN A 125 -29.21 10.38 20.24
N SER A 126 -28.96 11.69 20.13
CA SER A 126 -29.83 12.67 19.50
C SER A 126 -29.27 13.06 18.12
N SER A 127 -29.67 12.36 17.06
CA SER A 127 -29.14 12.51 15.69
C SER A 127 -29.28 13.91 15.06
N ALA A 128 -29.75 14.92 15.80
CA ALA A 128 -29.88 16.30 15.36
C ALA A 128 -28.54 17.04 15.21
N MET A 129 -27.46 16.58 15.86
CA MET A 129 -26.14 17.24 15.86
C MET A 129 -25.07 16.49 15.08
N LEU A 130 -25.44 15.40 14.40
CA LEU A 130 -24.52 14.63 13.56
C LEU A 130 -24.65 15.09 12.11
N VAL A 131 -23.52 15.22 11.43
CA VAL A 131 -23.50 15.33 9.97
C VAL A 131 -24.09 14.04 9.40
N SER A 132 -25.31 14.12 8.86
CA SER A 132 -25.92 13.02 8.12
C SER A 132 -25.05 12.72 6.90
N ALA A 133 -24.20 11.69 7.00
CA ALA A 133 -23.54 11.10 5.85
C ALA A 133 -24.62 10.45 4.97
N VAL A 134 -25.15 11.16 3.97
CA VAL A 134 -25.89 10.51 2.88
C VAL A 134 -24.83 9.72 2.10
N PRO A 135 -24.82 8.38 2.14
CA PRO A 135 -23.84 7.63 1.37
C PRO A 135 -24.15 7.84 -0.12
N ARG A 136 -23.22 8.42 -0.88
CA ARG A 136 -23.30 8.43 -2.34
C ARG A 136 -23.21 6.97 -2.82
N ARG A 137 -24.36 6.37 -3.13
CA ARG A 137 -24.46 4.97 -3.55
C ARG A 137 -23.65 4.76 -4.83
N ALA A 138 -22.49 4.11 -4.72
CA ALA A 138 -21.73 3.66 -5.89
C ALA A 138 -22.60 2.70 -6.73
N LYS A 139 -22.59 2.86 -8.06
CA LYS A 139 -23.30 1.96 -9.00
C LYS A 139 -22.88 0.52 -8.69
N ARG A 140 -23.85 -0.36 -8.40
CA ARG A 140 -23.62 -1.77 -8.07
C ARG A 140 -22.79 -2.45 -9.17
N LEU A 141 -21.54 -2.78 -8.86
CA LEU A 141 -20.77 -3.75 -9.65
C LEU A 141 -21.37 -5.12 -9.33
N ALA A 142 -21.98 -5.77 -10.34
CA ALA A 142 -22.68 -7.05 -10.19
C ALA A 142 -21.89 -8.04 -9.30
N GLU A 143 -22.53 -8.51 -8.24
CA GLU A 143 -21.97 -9.32 -7.14
C GLU A 143 -21.26 -10.60 -7.63
N HIS A 144 -21.63 -11.12 -8.81
CA HIS A 144 -21.02 -12.28 -9.42
C HIS A 144 -19.61 -12.06 -10.02
N ARG A 145 -19.13 -10.82 -10.16
CA ARG A 145 -17.76 -10.54 -10.68
C ARG A 145 -16.67 -10.47 -9.60
N ARG A 146 -17.04 -10.24 -8.33
CA ARG A 146 -16.06 -10.20 -7.22
C ARG A 146 -15.55 -11.60 -6.89
N ALA A 147 -16.46 -12.53 -6.57
CA ALA A 147 -16.09 -13.88 -6.12
C ALA A 147 -15.22 -14.67 -7.11
N ALA A 148 -15.47 -14.55 -8.43
CA ALA A 148 -14.68 -15.26 -9.43
C ALA A 148 -13.29 -14.64 -9.68
N PHE A 149 -13.15 -13.34 -9.45
CA PHE A 149 -11.85 -12.65 -9.53
C PHE A 149 -11.00 -13.01 -8.32
N ASP A 150 -11.59 -13.01 -7.12
CA ASP A 150 -10.89 -13.34 -5.88
C ASP A 150 -10.40 -14.79 -5.88
N GLN A 151 -11.21 -15.75 -6.35
CA GLN A 151 -10.83 -17.17 -6.40
C GLN A 151 -9.70 -17.46 -7.41
N ARG A 152 -9.78 -16.91 -8.63
CA ARG A 152 -8.74 -17.11 -9.64
C ARG A 152 -7.43 -16.43 -9.27
N THR A 153 -7.50 -15.29 -8.60
CA THR A 153 -6.31 -14.56 -8.15
C THR A 153 -5.63 -15.30 -7.01
N ALA A 154 -6.40 -15.79 -6.03
CA ALA A 154 -5.91 -16.65 -4.97
C ALA A 154 -5.21 -17.93 -5.51
N GLU A 155 -5.83 -18.63 -6.46
CA GLU A 155 -5.23 -19.82 -7.09
C GLU A 155 -3.91 -19.51 -7.82
N ASN A 156 -3.84 -18.37 -8.51
CA ASN A 156 -2.62 -17.95 -9.20
C ASN A 156 -1.49 -17.66 -8.21
N ILE A 157 -1.81 -17.05 -7.07
CA ILE A 157 -0.85 -16.71 -6.03
C ILE A 157 -0.37 -17.95 -5.29
N GLU A 158 -1.25 -18.89 -4.96
CA GLU A 158 -0.86 -20.18 -4.40
C GLU A 158 0.10 -20.94 -5.32
N ARG A 159 -0.20 -20.98 -6.63
CA ARG A 159 0.68 -21.60 -7.63
C ARG A 159 2.03 -20.87 -7.73
N ALA A 160 2.04 -19.55 -7.70
CA ALA A 160 3.27 -18.75 -7.74
C ALA A 160 4.13 -18.97 -6.49
N ILE A 161 3.53 -18.99 -5.30
CA ILE A 161 4.23 -19.25 -4.03
C ILE A 161 4.85 -20.66 -4.03
N ALA A 162 4.10 -21.67 -4.50
CA ALA A 162 4.62 -23.04 -4.62
C ALA A 162 5.81 -23.10 -5.59
N HIS A 163 5.75 -22.37 -6.70
CA HIS A 163 6.85 -22.28 -7.65
C HIS A 163 8.10 -21.61 -7.04
N ILE A 164 7.94 -20.52 -6.28
CA ILE A 164 9.05 -19.86 -5.59
C ILE A 164 9.69 -20.78 -4.54
N LYS A 165 8.88 -21.50 -3.74
CA LYS A 165 9.40 -22.48 -2.78
C LYS A 165 10.26 -23.55 -3.47
N ARG A 166 9.82 -24.04 -4.63
CA ARG A 166 10.58 -25.00 -5.44
C ARG A 166 11.91 -24.42 -5.94
N LEU A 167 11.90 -23.21 -6.52
CA LEU A 167 13.12 -22.56 -6.98
C LEU A 167 14.12 -22.31 -5.86
N ARG A 168 13.65 -21.90 -4.67
CA ARG A 168 14.49 -21.74 -3.47
C ARG A 168 15.11 -23.07 -3.03
N ALA A 169 14.35 -24.16 -3.05
CA ALA A 169 14.85 -25.50 -2.72
C ALA A 169 15.91 -25.97 -3.74
N GLU A 170 15.68 -25.77 -5.04
CA GLU A 170 16.62 -26.12 -6.10
C GLU A 170 17.93 -25.32 -6.00
N ARG A 171 17.84 -24.02 -5.69
CA ARG A 171 19.03 -23.16 -5.43
C ARG A 171 19.80 -23.62 -4.20
N ALA A 172 19.12 -23.94 -3.10
CA ALA A 172 19.75 -24.48 -1.89
C ALA A 172 20.45 -25.83 -2.15
N ALA A 173 19.85 -26.70 -2.97
CA ALA A 173 20.45 -27.97 -3.37
C ALA A 173 21.68 -27.78 -4.28
N ARG A 174 21.64 -26.82 -5.21
CA ARG A 174 22.80 -26.47 -6.05
C ARG A 174 23.95 -25.87 -5.23
N ALA A 175 23.65 -25.02 -4.25
CA ALA A 175 24.64 -24.47 -3.33
C ALA A 175 25.32 -25.55 -2.48
N LYS A 176 24.56 -26.55 -1.98
CA LYS A 176 25.12 -27.71 -1.26
C LYS A 176 25.98 -28.62 -2.14
N LYS A 177 25.63 -28.78 -3.42
CA LYS A 177 26.43 -29.55 -4.40
C LYS A 177 27.72 -28.86 -4.82
N SER A 178 27.78 -27.53 -4.71
CA SER A 178 28.97 -26.73 -5.03
C SER A 178 29.98 -26.65 -3.87
N ASN A 179 29.60 -27.10 -2.68
CA ASN A 179 30.40 -26.98 -1.44
C ASN A 179 30.87 -28.35 -0.90
N LYS A 180 30.83 -29.38 -1.76
CA LYS A 180 31.33 -30.74 -1.55
C LYS A 180 32.21 -31.10 -2.75
#